data_AF-F4MY47-F1
#
_entry.id   AF-F4MY47-F1
#
_cell.length_a   1.000
_cell.length_b   1.000
_cell.length_c   1.000
_cell.angle_alpha   90.00
_cell.angle_beta   90.00
_cell.angle_gamma   90.00
#
_symmetry.space_group_name_H-M   'P 1'
#
loop_
_entity.id
_entity.type
_entity.pdbx_description
1 polymer ?
#
loop_
_entity_poly.entity_id
_entity_poly.type
_entity_poly.pdbx_seq_one_letter_code
_entity_poly.pdbx_strand_id
1 'polypeptide(L)'
;MSSLSLQQERAHQERRMSAIVWLMLVGMIVMFIWAYFAILDEVTVGIGKVTPSSRTQLIESLDGGIINELLVHEGAIINKGQILARLDPTHFQSNYGEAAARVRTL
;
A
#
# COMPACT_ATOMS: atom_id res chain seq x y z
N MET A 1 60.19 -51.93 -32.73
CA MET A 1 58.74 -52.03 -32.45
C MET A 1 58.29 -51.23 -31.23
N SER A 2 59.17 -50.85 -30.30
CA SER A 2 58.81 -50.05 -29.11
C SER A 2 58.69 -48.54 -29.34
N SER A 3 59.28 -47.97 -30.39
CA SER A 3 59.19 -46.54 -30.70
C SER A 3 57.85 -46.12 -31.29
N LEU A 4 57.16 -47.03 -31.99
CA LEU A 4 55.85 -46.76 -32.63
C LEU A 4 54.71 -46.67 -31.60
N SER A 5 54.74 -47.49 -30.54
CA SER A 5 53.71 -47.47 -29.49
C SER A 5 53.81 -46.21 -28.61
N LEU A 6 55.04 -45.77 -28.29
CA LEU A 6 55.26 -44.54 -27.53
C LEU A 6 54.81 -43.29 -28.30
N GLN A 7 54.98 -43.28 -29.62
CA GLN A 7 54.54 -42.16 -30.47
C GLN A 7 53.01 -42.13 -30.61
N GLN A 8 52.36 -43.30 -30.61
CA GLN A 8 50.90 -43.42 -30.65
C GLN A 8 50.23 -42.96 -29.35
N GLU A 9 50.79 -43.30 -28.18
CA GLU A 9 50.28 -42.80 -26.89
C GLU A 9 50.39 -41.28 -26.76
N ARG A 10 51.52 -40.69 -27.16
CA ARG A 10 51.71 -39.22 -27.13
C ARG A 10 50.70 -38.49 -28.01
N ALA A 11 50.46 -38.98 -29.22
CA ALA A 11 49.50 -38.36 -30.15
C ALA A 11 48.06 -38.42 -29.64
N HIS A 12 47.67 -39.52 -28.98
CA HIS A 12 46.37 -39.61 -28.31
C HIS A 12 46.27 -38.66 -27.11
N GLN A 13 47.35 -38.48 -26.36
CA GLN A 13 47.39 -37.60 -25.20
C GLN A 13 47.29 -36.13 -25.59
N GLU A 14 47.99 -35.70 -26.65
CA GLU A 14 47.88 -34.33 -27.19
C GLU A 14 46.49 -34.05 -27.77
N ARG A 15 45.92 -34.99 -28.55
CA ARG A 15 44.56 -34.85 -29.07
C ARG A 15 43.52 -34.73 -27.95
N ARG A 16 43.67 -35.49 -26.86
CA ARG A 16 42.78 -35.42 -25.69
C ARG A 16 42.90 -34.08 -24.95
N MET A 17 44.12 -33.56 -24.76
CA MET A 17 44.32 -32.22 -24.17
C MET A 17 43.73 -31.12 -25.03
N SER A 18 43.96 -31.13 -26.35
CA SER A 18 43.36 -30.15 -27.27
C SER A 18 41.83 -30.25 -27.33
N ALA A 19 41.27 -31.46 -27.23
CA ALA A 19 39.83 -31.67 -27.20
C ALA A 19 39.18 -31.05 -25.94
N ILE A 20 39.83 -31.14 -24.78
CA ILE A 20 39.33 -30.52 -23.53
C ILE A 20 39.30 -29.00 -23.66
N VAL A 21 40.33 -28.39 -24.24
CA VAL A 21 40.39 -26.94 -24.47
C VAL A 21 39.26 -26.49 -25.41
N TRP A 22 39.05 -27.22 -26.50
CA TRP A 22 37.95 -26.94 -27.44
C TRP A 22 36.58 -27.11 -26.79
N LEU A 23 36.40 -28.14 -25.95
CA LEU A 23 35.17 -28.37 -25.20
C LEU A 23 34.86 -27.21 -24.25
N MET A 24 35.87 -26.73 -23.50
CA MET A 24 35.73 -25.55 -22.63
C MET A 24 35.36 -24.30 -23.43
N LEU A 25 36.00 -24.08 -24.58
CA LEU A 25 35.72 -22.93 -25.44
C LEU A 25 34.27 -22.96 -25.96
N VAL A 26 33.80 -24.12 -26.42
CA VAL A 26 32.41 -24.31 -26.84
C VAL A 26 31.45 -24.08 -25.68
N GLY A 27 31.74 -24.62 -24.50
CA GLY A 27 30.93 -24.40 -23.30
C GLY A 27 30.80 -22.92 -22.93
N MET A 28 31.90 -22.17 -23.03
CA MET A 28 31.90 -20.73 -22.76
C MET A 28 31.08 -19.94 -23.80
N ILE A 29 31.16 -20.30 -25.08
CA ILE A 29 30.34 -19.69 -26.14
C ILE A 29 28.85 -19.95 -25.87
N VAL A 30 28.48 -21.19 -25.54
CA VAL A 30 27.10 -21.56 -25.22
C VAL A 30 26.58 -20.78 -24.02
N MET A 31 27.40 -20.61 -22.98
CA MET A 31 27.04 -19.83 -21.79
C MET A 31 26.76 -18.36 -22.14
N PHE A 32 27.57 -17.73 -22.98
CA PHE A 32 27.35 -16.35 -23.41
C PHE A 32 26.12 -16.19 -24.29
N ILE A 33 25.86 -17.15 -25.19
CA ILE A 33 24.64 -17.16 -26.00
C ILE A 33 23.42 -17.23 -25.07
N TRP A 34 23.42 -18.13 -24.10
CA TRP A 34 22.32 -18.24 -23.15
C TRP A 34 22.14 -16.94 -22.34
N ALA A 35 23.22 -16.37 -21.82
CA ALA A 35 23.18 -15.14 -21.03
C ALA A 35 22.65 -13.95 -21.82
N TYR A 36 22.90 -13.89 -23.13
CA TYR A 36 22.36 -12.84 -24.00
C TYR A 36 20.82 -12.88 -24.10
N PHE A 37 20.22 -14.07 -24.07
CA PHE A 37 18.77 -14.24 -24.11
C PHE A 37 18.12 -14.29 -22.73
N ALA A 38 18.90 -14.32 -21.65
CA ALA A 38 18.39 -14.37 -20.30
C ALA A 38 17.73 -13.04 -19.92
N ILE A 39 16.41 -13.07 -19.79
CA ILE A 39 15.61 -11.94 -19.28
C ILE A 39 15.73 -11.96 -17.76
N LEU A 40 16.23 -10.85 -17.18
CA LEU A 40 16.29 -10.67 -15.73
C LEU A 40 15.12 -9.80 -15.30
N ASP A 41 14.09 -10.43 -14.72
CA ASP A 41 12.94 -9.72 -14.19
C ASP A 41 13.29 -9.06 -12.84
N GLU A 42 13.41 -7.73 -12.83
CA GLU A 42 13.59 -6.95 -11.62
C GLU A 42 12.23 -6.48 -11.10
N VAL A 43 11.79 -7.02 -9.96
CA VAL A 43 10.52 -6.64 -9.33
C VAL A 43 10.78 -5.58 -8.27
N THR A 44 10.66 -4.30 -8.63
CA THR A 44 10.74 -3.19 -7.67
C THR A 44 9.39 -3.04 -6.94
N VAL A 45 9.34 -3.44 -5.67
CA VAL A 45 8.17 -3.21 -4.80
C VAL A 45 8.22 -1.78 -4.25
N GLY A 46 7.50 -0.86 -4.91
CA GLY A 46 7.30 0.50 -4.42
C GLY A 46 6.10 0.58 -3.46
N ILE A 47 6.32 1.03 -2.22
CA ILE A 47 5.24 1.24 -1.24
C ILE A 47 4.49 2.53 -1.59
N GLY A 48 3.44 2.43 -2.40
CA GLY A 48 2.57 3.56 -2.73
C GLY A 48 1.67 3.94 -1.55
N LYS A 49 2.05 4.94 -0.74
CA LYS A 49 1.18 5.48 0.32
C LYS A 49 0.21 6.51 -0.28
N VAL A 50 -1.00 6.08 -0.59
CA VAL A 50 -2.10 6.96 -0.99
C VAL A 50 -2.58 7.71 0.25
N THR A 51 -2.11 8.94 0.45
CA THR A 51 -2.65 9.82 1.49
C THR A 51 -3.84 10.57 0.88
N PRO A 52 -5.09 10.27 1.26
CA PRO A 52 -6.21 11.08 0.82
C PRO A 52 -6.04 12.49 1.37
N SER A 53 -6.06 13.48 0.48
CA SER A 53 -5.99 14.90 0.79
C SER A 53 -7.32 15.45 1.31
N SER A 54 -8.10 14.66 2.05
CA SER A 54 -9.31 15.17 2.70
C SER A 54 -8.90 15.81 4.01
N ARG A 55 -8.70 17.13 3.97
CA ARG A 55 -8.77 17.99 5.16
C ARG A 55 -10.18 17.82 5.73
N THR A 56 -10.37 16.88 6.66
CA THR A 56 -11.60 16.80 7.46
C THR A 56 -11.58 18.02 8.37
N GLN A 57 -12.16 19.09 7.87
CA GLN A 57 -12.33 20.31 8.64
C GLN A 57 -13.45 20.02 9.63
N LEU A 58 -13.05 19.68 10.86
CA LEU A 58 -13.94 19.49 11.98
C LEU A 58 -14.65 20.82 12.23
N ILE A 59 -15.87 20.97 11.72
CA ILE A 59 -16.74 22.08 12.08
C ILE A 59 -17.35 21.67 13.43
N GLU A 60 -16.62 21.97 14.51
CA GLU A 60 -17.21 21.94 15.85
C GLU A 60 -18.15 23.14 15.95
N SER A 61 -19.45 22.86 16.03
CA SER A 61 -20.43 23.91 16.33
C SER A 61 -20.18 24.38 17.76
N LEU A 62 -19.76 25.65 17.90
CA LEU A 62 -19.56 26.31 19.20
C LEU A 62 -20.87 26.59 19.95
N ASP A 63 -22.03 26.08 19.52
CA ASP A 63 -23.35 26.45 20.05
C ASP A 63 -24.29 25.23 20.21
N GLY A 64 -23.79 24.14 20.77
CA GLY A 64 -24.56 22.92 21.02
C GLY A 64 -25.09 22.86 22.44
N GLY A 65 -26.38 23.16 22.65
CA GLY A 65 -27.07 22.84 23.90
C GLY A 65 -26.93 21.36 24.27
N ILE A 66 -26.92 21.03 25.56
CA ILE A 66 -26.72 19.66 26.06
C ILE A 66 -27.83 18.74 25.52
N ILE A 67 -27.45 17.78 24.68
CA ILE A 67 -28.36 16.73 24.18
C ILE A 67 -28.67 15.80 25.35
N ASN A 68 -29.95 15.64 25.68
CA ASN A 68 -30.37 14.78 26.79
C ASN A 68 -30.39 13.31 26.35
N GLU A 69 -30.92 13.02 25.15
CA GLU A 69 -31.00 11.67 24.59
C GLU A 69 -30.84 11.69 23.06
N LEU A 70 -29.96 10.82 22.54
CA LEU A 70 -29.80 10.54 21.11
C LEU A 70 -30.61 9.26 20.76
N LEU A 71 -31.59 9.40 19.88
CA LEU A 71 -32.55 8.33 19.54
C LEU A 71 -32.12 7.52 18.30
N VAL A 72 -30.91 7.77 17.79
CA VAL A 72 -30.37 7.16 16.58
C VAL A 72 -28.91 6.76 16.75
N HIS A 73 -28.52 5.68 16.05
CA HIS A 73 -27.15 5.17 16.01
C HIS A 73 -26.52 5.40 14.64
N GLU A 74 -25.18 5.43 14.60
CA GLU A 74 -24.42 5.64 13.38
C GLU A 74 -24.78 4.58 12.33
N GLY A 75 -25.08 5.03 11.10
CA GLY A 75 -25.53 4.16 10.00
C GLY A 75 -27.04 3.87 9.96
N ALA A 76 -27.85 4.46 10.84
CA ALA A 76 -29.32 4.30 10.80
C ALA A 76 -29.93 4.97 9.56
N ILE A 77 -30.80 4.24 8.85
CA ILE A 77 -31.61 4.78 7.75
C ILE A 77 -32.80 5.54 8.36
N ILE A 78 -32.84 6.86 8.16
CA ILE A 78 -33.87 7.75 8.72
C ILE A 78 -34.89 8.19 7.68
N ASN A 79 -36.15 8.30 8.10
CA ASN A 79 -37.23 8.86 7.27
C ASN A 79 -37.42 10.36 7.54
N LYS A 80 -37.91 11.12 6.55
CA LYS A 80 -38.17 12.57 6.73
C LYS A 80 -39.17 12.79 7.87
N GLY A 81 -38.79 13.58 8.87
CA GLY A 81 -39.62 13.88 10.04
C GLY A 81 -39.32 13.02 11.28
N GLN A 82 -38.37 12.08 11.21
CA GLN A 82 -37.97 11.28 12.35
C GLN A 82 -37.17 12.11 13.37
N ILE A 83 -37.54 12.00 14.64
CA ILE A 83 -36.86 12.66 15.76
C ILE A 83 -35.50 11.97 15.97
N LEU A 84 -34.41 12.72 15.86
CA LEU A 84 -33.05 12.19 15.96
C LEU A 84 -32.47 12.35 17.37
N ALA A 85 -32.77 13.45 18.03
CA ALA A 85 -32.27 13.78 19.35
C ALA A 85 -33.29 14.64 20.11
N ARG A 86 -33.31 14.52 21.44
CA ARG A 86 -34.12 15.38 22.33
C ARG A 86 -33.19 16.27 23.14
N LEU A 87 -33.39 17.58 23.01
CA LEU A 87 -32.61 18.60 23.72
C LEU A 87 -33.16 18.80 25.14
N ASP A 88 -32.28 19.00 26.12
CA ASP A 88 -32.69 19.23 27.52
C ASP A 88 -33.39 20.61 27.65
N PRO A 89 -34.67 20.67 28.05
CA PRO A 89 -35.41 21.91 28.18
C PRO A 89 -34.99 22.79 29.37
N THR A 90 -34.12 22.30 30.26
CA THR A 90 -33.78 22.97 31.53
C THR A 90 -33.04 24.30 31.32
N HIS A 91 -32.33 24.46 30.20
CA HIS A 91 -31.62 25.71 29.87
C HIS A 91 -32.40 26.68 28.94
N PHE A 92 -33.53 26.26 28.35
CA PHE A 92 -34.29 27.11 27.43
C PHE A 92 -35.30 28.03 28.12
N GLN A 93 -35.59 27.80 29.40
CA GLN A 93 -36.48 28.67 30.18
C GLN A 93 -35.78 29.94 30.71
N SER A 94 -34.45 30.07 30.65
CA SER A 94 -33.77 31.24 31.24
C SER A 94 -33.75 32.47 30.34
N ASN A 95 -33.88 32.34 29.02
CA ASN A 95 -33.75 33.48 28.10
C ASN A 95 -35.09 34.19 27.81
N TYR A 96 -36.22 33.48 27.96
CA TYR A 96 -37.55 34.11 27.79
C TYR A 96 -37.97 34.98 28.98
N GLY A 97 -37.46 34.67 30.20
CA GLY A 97 -37.72 35.47 31.40
C GLY A 97 -37.07 36.85 31.38
N GLU A 98 -35.81 36.93 30.93
CA GLU A 98 -35.08 38.21 30.86
C GLU A 98 -35.61 39.12 29.74
N ALA A 99 -35.95 38.56 28.58
CA ALA A 99 -36.52 39.33 27.47
C ALA A 99 -37.88 39.95 27.84
N ALA A 100 -38.75 39.19 28.53
CA ALA A 100 -40.03 39.71 29.00
C ALA A 100 -39.87 40.74 30.13
N ALA A 101 -38.90 40.56 31.03
CA ALA A 101 -38.61 41.52 32.09
C ALA A 101 -38.15 42.88 31.53
N ARG A 102 -37.36 42.88 30.46
CA ARG A 102 -36.83 44.10 29.82
C ARG A 102 -37.89 44.92 29.06
N VAL A 103 -38.90 44.24 28.50
CA VAL A 103 -40.05 44.92 27.84
C VAL A 103 -40.98 45.56 28.86
N ARG A 104 -41.03 45.06 30.10
CA ARG A 104 -41.91 45.59 31.16
C ARG A 104 -41.33 46.79 31.92
N THR A 105 -40.04 47.07 31.74
CA THR A 105 -39.33 48.20 32.37
C THR A 105 -39.23 49.45 31.50
N LEU A 106 -39.77 49.42 30.28
CA LEU A 106 -39.98 50.59 29.41
C LEU A 106 -41.47 50.94 29.39
#